data_AF-A0A8S9RX36-F1
#
_entry.id   AF-A0A8S9RX36-F1
#
_cell.length_a   1.000
_cell.length_b   1.000
_cell.length_c   1.000
_cell.angle_alpha   90.00
_cell.angle_beta   90.00
_cell.angle_gamma   90.00
#
_symmetry.space_group_name_H-M   'P 1'
#
loop_
_entity.id
_entity.type
_entity.pdbx_description
1 polymer ?
#
loop_
_entity_poly.entity_id
_entity_poly.type
_entity_poly.pdbx_seq_one_letter_code
_entity_poly.pdbx_strand_id
1 'polypeptide(L)'
;MYVTKRLTEYQRNPSELTLQAEGPNSGVLVIQDEESQPKCCFGKCFDCDLNGLPFPQNAKVTVKYQIGRGDDRIVLLDSVAFIPVLHQPPSSNLYYVIRRRGKHTGEACVSAKEGDRAPCCFCFSYIPNATPRPLDPYDTYQQFEIHQRGSSTSKFFATSAASDGIPPRFLRRKGWTVPFSSSEDFGLVDDAKGVVDAKLRYELPDLDKSVVVGKCYPRKFVE
;
A
#
# COMPACT_ATOMS: atom_id res chain seq x y z
N MET A 1 15.15 2.13 -3.45
CA MET A 1 14.74 3.47 -3.95
C MET A 1 13.35 3.35 -4.54
N TYR A 2 12.49 4.37 -4.40
CA TYR A 2 11.21 4.39 -5.10
C TYR A 2 11.23 5.39 -6.25
N VAL A 3 10.75 4.94 -7.41
CA VAL A 3 10.26 5.82 -8.49
C VAL A 3 8.77 6.02 -8.32
N THR A 4 8.23 7.09 -8.89
CA THR A 4 6.78 7.31 -8.93
C THR A 4 6.24 7.09 -10.33
N LYS A 5 4.98 6.69 -10.43
CA LYS A 5 4.18 6.70 -11.66
C LYS A 5 2.76 7.12 -11.35
N ARG A 6 2.11 7.80 -12.29
CA ARG A 6 0.71 8.24 -12.14
C ARG A 6 -0.26 7.08 -12.31
N LEU A 7 -1.35 7.08 -11.54
CA LEU A 7 -2.38 6.05 -11.63
C LEU A 7 -3.08 6.06 -13.00
N THR A 8 -3.29 7.23 -13.60
CA THR A 8 -3.80 7.33 -14.98
C THR A 8 -2.94 6.63 -16.03
N GLU A 9 -1.62 6.65 -15.88
CA GLU A 9 -0.72 5.97 -16.83
C GLU A 9 -1.01 4.46 -16.85
N TYR A 10 -1.20 3.85 -15.68
CA TYR A 10 -1.59 2.45 -15.57
C TYR A 10 -3.00 2.16 -16.06
N GLN A 11 -3.94 3.09 -15.89
CA GLN A 11 -5.30 2.93 -16.41
C GLN A 11 -5.33 2.96 -17.94
N ARG A 12 -4.51 3.80 -18.56
CA ARG A 12 -4.38 3.91 -20.02
C ARG A 12 -3.56 2.77 -20.60
N ASN A 13 -2.55 2.29 -19.88
CA ASN A 13 -1.68 1.19 -20.29
C ASN A 13 -1.52 0.14 -19.18
N PRO A 14 -2.49 -0.79 -19.02
CA PRO A 14 -2.45 -1.81 -17.96
C PRO A 14 -1.24 -2.74 -18.04
N SER A 15 -0.62 -2.88 -19.21
CA SER A 15 0.57 -3.73 -19.37
C SER A 15 1.76 -3.27 -18.52
N GLU A 16 1.84 -1.97 -18.21
CA GLU A 16 2.91 -1.41 -17.36
C GLU A 16 2.81 -1.85 -15.90
N LEU A 17 1.65 -2.33 -15.44
CA LEU A 17 1.49 -2.84 -14.08
C LEU A 17 2.34 -4.08 -13.84
N THR A 18 2.72 -4.81 -14.88
CA THR A 18 3.56 -6.02 -14.80
C THR A 18 5.05 -5.70 -14.87
N LEU A 19 5.42 -4.45 -15.19
CA LEU A 19 6.81 -4.03 -15.26
C LEU A 19 7.37 -3.75 -13.86
N GLN A 20 8.56 -4.27 -13.60
CA GLN A 20 9.29 -4.01 -12.37
C GLN A 20 10.08 -2.70 -12.48
N ALA A 21 10.33 -2.07 -11.34
CA ALA A 21 11.26 -0.95 -11.27
C ALA A 21 12.69 -1.41 -11.56
N GLU A 22 13.45 -0.59 -12.28
CA GLU A 22 14.82 -0.91 -12.64
C GLU A 22 15.78 -0.68 -11.45
N GLY A 23 16.74 -1.59 -11.29
CA GLY A 23 17.79 -1.51 -10.27
C GLY A 23 17.49 -2.28 -8.98
N PRO A 24 18.54 -2.57 -8.19
CA PRO A 24 18.41 -3.30 -6.94
C PRO A 24 17.73 -2.46 -5.86
N ASN A 25 16.90 -3.12 -5.05
CA ASN A 25 16.03 -2.57 -4.01
C ASN A 25 15.14 -1.43 -4.53
N SER A 26 14.72 -1.49 -5.79
CA SER A 26 13.83 -0.51 -6.41
C SER A 26 12.36 -0.90 -6.32
N GLY A 27 11.47 0.08 -6.20
CA GLY A 27 10.03 -0.12 -6.23
C GLY A 27 9.32 1.04 -6.91
N VAL A 28 8.03 0.88 -7.20
CA VAL A 28 7.19 1.94 -7.78
C VAL A 28 6.16 2.40 -6.76
N LEU A 29 6.06 3.71 -6.55
CA LEU A 29 4.95 4.35 -5.85
C LEU A 29 3.94 4.86 -6.88
N VAL A 30 2.67 4.61 -6.63
CA VAL A 30 1.58 5.04 -7.48
C VAL A 30 1.01 6.33 -6.93
N ILE A 31 0.93 7.34 -7.77
CA ILE A 31 0.44 8.68 -7.42
C ILE A 31 -0.93 8.85 -8.05
N GLN A 32 -1.93 9.15 -7.23
CA GLN A 32 -3.25 9.54 -7.67
C GLN A 32 -3.20 10.97 -8.18
N ASP A 33 -3.36 11.13 -9.49
CA ASP A 33 -3.54 12.40 -10.18
C ASP A 33 -5.03 12.80 -10.24
N GLU A 34 -5.32 14.06 -10.59
CA GLU A 34 -6.69 14.60 -10.64
C GLU A 34 -7.65 13.82 -11.54
N GLU A 35 -7.16 13.33 -12.70
CA GLU A 35 -7.98 12.58 -13.65
C GLU A 35 -8.37 11.20 -13.09
N SER A 36 -7.48 10.60 -12.28
CA SER A 36 -7.69 9.29 -11.67
C SER A 36 -8.51 9.31 -10.37
N GLN A 37 -8.91 10.49 -9.87
CA GLN A 37 -9.68 10.57 -8.62
C GLN A 37 -11.00 9.78 -8.74
N PRO A 38 -11.41 9.04 -7.69
CA PRO A 38 -12.63 8.27 -7.73
C PRO A 38 -13.83 9.20 -7.88
N LYS A 39 -14.60 9.00 -8.96
CA LYS A 39 -15.84 9.72 -9.23
C LYS A 39 -17.02 8.84 -8.89
N CYS A 40 -17.89 9.27 -7.99
CA CYS A 40 -19.19 8.63 -7.75
C CYS A 40 -20.33 9.59 -8.13
N CYS A 41 -21.54 9.03 -8.25
CA CYS A 41 -22.75 9.78 -8.58
C CYS A 41 -22.61 10.62 -9.87
N PHE A 42 -22.08 10.01 -10.95
CA PHE A 42 -21.84 10.69 -12.24
C PHE A 42 -20.90 11.90 -12.14
N GLY A 43 -19.90 11.84 -11.25
CA GLY A 43 -18.90 12.90 -11.07
C GLY A 43 -19.35 14.04 -10.15
N LYS A 44 -20.46 13.86 -9.41
CA LYS A 44 -20.99 14.88 -8.47
C LYS A 44 -20.55 14.68 -7.03
N CYS A 45 -20.05 13.48 -6.69
CA CYS A 45 -19.58 13.16 -5.35
C CYS A 45 -18.11 12.76 -5.40
N PHE A 46 -17.32 13.32 -4.46
CA PHE A 46 -15.89 13.05 -4.30
C PHE A 46 -15.61 12.12 -3.09
N ASP A 47 -16.61 11.82 -2.27
CA ASP A 47 -16.49 10.98 -1.06
C ASP A 47 -16.77 9.50 -1.36
N CYS A 48 -16.05 8.94 -2.33
CA CYS A 48 -16.23 7.55 -2.75
C CYS A 48 -15.16 6.66 -2.13
N ASP A 49 -15.44 5.38 -1.87
CA ASP A 49 -14.36 4.45 -1.54
C ASP A 49 -13.43 4.29 -2.76
N LEU A 50 -12.12 4.18 -2.52
CA LEU A 50 -11.16 3.75 -3.54
C LEU A 50 -11.61 2.41 -4.11
N ASN A 51 -11.59 2.33 -5.43
CA ASN A 51 -11.92 1.13 -6.17
C ASN A 51 -10.74 0.75 -7.06
N GLY A 52 -10.36 -0.53 -7.06
CA GLY A 52 -9.23 -1.01 -7.84
C GLY A 52 -7.92 -1.01 -7.07
N LEU A 53 -6.94 -1.64 -7.71
CA LEU A 53 -5.54 -1.69 -7.34
C LEU A 53 -4.72 -1.25 -8.57
N PRO A 54 -3.48 -0.76 -8.38
CA PRO A 54 -2.76 -0.58 -7.12
C PRO A 54 -3.28 0.58 -6.25
N PHE A 55 -3.04 0.54 -4.94
CA PHE A 55 -3.39 1.66 -4.07
C PHE A 55 -2.44 2.84 -4.30
N PRO A 56 -2.93 4.09 -4.31
CA PRO A 56 -2.10 5.27 -4.40
C PRO A 56 -1.41 5.61 -3.07
N GLN A 57 -0.15 6.03 -3.12
CA GLN A 57 0.69 6.34 -1.95
C GLN A 57 0.68 7.82 -1.54
N ASN A 58 0.13 8.71 -2.36
CA ASN A 58 -0.15 10.10 -2.03
C ASN A 58 -1.56 10.32 -1.46
N ALA A 59 -2.35 9.26 -1.28
CA ALA A 59 -3.68 9.33 -0.67
C ALA A 59 -3.63 8.85 0.78
N LYS A 60 -4.45 9.49 1.62
CA LYS A 60 -4.67 9.02 2.99
C LYS A 60 -5.52 7.76 2.96
N VAL A 61 -4.91 6.64 3.33
CA VAL A 61 -5.61 5.34 3.35
C VAL A 61 -6.06 5.01 4.77
N THR A 62 -7.36 4.80 4.93
CA THR A 62 -7.95 4.25 6.16
C THR A 62 -8.69 2.98 5.81
N VAL A 63 -8.32 1.85 6.43
CA VAL A 63 -9.07 0.61 6.28
C VAL A 63 -10.32 0.73 7.14
N LYS A 64 -11.49 0.63 6.50
CA LYS A 64 -12.80 0.73 7.14
C LYS A 64 -13.52 -0.60 7.08
N TYR A 65 -13.96 -1.10 8.22
CA TYR A 65 -14.79 -2.29 8.31
C TYR A 65 -16.05 -2.01 9.12
N GLN A 66 -17.19 -2.54 8.68
CA GLN A 66 -18.48 -2.26 9.30
C GLN A 66 -19.14 -3.56 9.74
N ILE A 67 -19.67 -3.56 10.96
CA ILE A 67 -20.32 -4.69 11.60
C ILE A 67 -21.75 -4.27 11.93
N GLY A 68 -22.71 -5.18 11.73
CA GLY A 68 -24.13 -4.92 12.00
C GLY A 68 -24.87 -4.24 10.84
N ARG A 69 -26.18 -4.02 11.03
CA ARG A 69 -27.07 -3.29 10.10
C ARG A 69 -27.95 -2.34 10.92
N GLY A 70 -28.43 -1.28 10.29
CA GLY A 70 -29.30 -0.30 10.96
C GLY A 70 -28.53 0.53 12.00
N ASP A 71 -29.18 0.80 13.13
CA ASP A 71 -28.70 1.71 14.16
C ASP A 71 -27.55 1.13 15.01
N ASP A 72 -27.42 -0.21 15.09
CA ASP A 72 -26.34 -0.90 15.84
C ASP A 72 -25.04 -1.05 15.04
N ARG A 73 -24.80 -0.15 14.07
CA ARG A 73 -23.65 -0.25 13.17
C ARG A 73 -22.36 0.17 13.88
N ILE A 74 -21.45 -0.77 14.05
CA ILE A 74 -20.10 -0.50 14.55
C ILE A 74 -19.16 -0.29 13.36
N VAL A 75 -18.46 0.84 13.35
CA VAL A 75 -17.44 1.17 12.34
C VAL A 75 -16.06 1.03 12.97
N LEU A 76 -15.24 0.16 12.41
CA LEU A 76 -13.83 -0.01 12.76
C LEU A 76 -12.97 0.71 11.73
N LEU A 77 -12.02 1.52 12.20
CA LEU A 77 -11.13 2.33 11.37
C LEU A 77 -9.67 2.06 11.75
N ASP A 78 -8.85 1.72 10.76
CA ASP A 78 -7.42 1.53 10.92
C ASP A 78 -6.67 2.44 9.93
N SER A 79 -6.04 3.50 10.45
CA SER A 79 -5.22 4.41 9.64
C SER A 79 -3.86 3.77 9.34
N VAL A 80 -3.57 3.53 8.06
CA VAL A 80 -2.37 2.81 7.60
C VAL A 80 -1.80 3.43 6.32
N ALA A 81 -0.54 3.14 6.02
CA ALA A 81 0.02 3.34 4.70
C ALA A 81 0.33 2.00 4.05
N PHE A 82 -0.14 1.82 2.81
CA PHE A 82 0.23 0.69 1.96
C PHE A 82 1.43 1.10 1.12
N ILE A 83 2.57 0.44 1.33
CA ILE A 83 3.82 0.74 0.64
C ILE A 83 4.17 -0.49 -0.22
N PRO A 84 4.22 -0.37 -1.56
CA PRO A 84 4.52 -1.48 -2.45
C PRO A 84 5.85 -2.14 -2.08
N VAL A 85 5.87 -3.47 -2.09
CA VAL A 85 7.09 -4.25 -1.82
C VAL A 85 8.14 -3.98 -2.90
N LEU A 86 9.40 -3.89 -2.50
CA LEU A 86 10.52 -3.67 -3.40
C LEU A 86 10.71 -4.86 -4.34
N HIS A 87 11.18 -4.62 -5.57
CA HIS A 87 11.38 -5.61 -6.64
C HIS A 87 10.12 -6.37 -7.06
N GLN A 88 8.95 -5.87 -6.70
CA GLN A 88 7.68 -6.45 -7.13
C GLN A 88 7.01 -5.50 -8.13
N PRO A 89 6.40 -6.03 -9.20
CA PRO A 89 5.61 -5.21 -10.10
C PRO A 89 4.34 -4.72 -9.36
N PRO A 90 3.78 -3.56 -9.71
CA PRO A 90 2.52 -3.07 -9.14
C PRO A 90 1.36 -4.09 -9.20
N SER A 91 1.32 -4.94 -10.23
CA SER A 91 0.31 -5.99 -10.41
C SER A 91 0.36 -7.11 -9.37
N SER A 92 1.48 -7.25 -8.65
CA SER A 92 1.62 -8.23 -7.55
C SER A 92 0.70 -7.92 -6.37
N ASN A 93 0.27 -6.68 -6.22
CA ASN A 93 -0.53 -6.20 -5.09
C ASN A 93 0.09 -6.53 -3.72
N LEU A 94 1.42 -6.63 -3.65
CA LEU A 94 2.16 -6.85 -2.42
C LEU A 94 2.53 -5.52 -1.77
N TYR A 95 2.19 -5.37 -0.49
CA TYR A 95 2.45 -4.17 0.29
C TYR A 95 3.00 -4.48 1.68
N TYR A 96 3.88 -3.61 2.16
CA TYR A 96 4.06 -3.38 3.59
C TYR A 96 2.92 -2.49 4.10
N VAL A 97 2.39 -2.82 5.28
CA VAL A 97 1.30 -2.05 5.90
C VAL A 97 1.83 -1.36 7.14
N ILE A 98 2.03 -0.05 7.07
CA ILE A 98 2.60 0.76 8.16
C ILE A 98 1.48 1.43 8.95
N ARG A 99 1.53 1.35 10.27
CA ARG A 99 0.58 2.04 11.16
C ARG A 99 0.83 3.54 11.15
N ARG A 100 -0.24 4.33 10.97
CA ARG A 100 -0.15 5.81 10.94
C ARG A 100 -0.61 6.48 12.23
N ARG A 101 -1.29 5.74 13.12
CA ARG A 101 -1.85 6.26 14.37
C ARG A 101 -1.76 5.23 15.49
N GLY A 102 -1.76 5.72 16.73
CA GLY A 102 -1.75 4.93 17.95
C GLY A 102 -0.33 4.58 18.44
N LYS A 103 -0.26 3.64 19.38
CA LYS A 103 1.00 3.24 20.05
C LYS A 103 2.09 2.76 19.09
N HIS A 104 1.70 2.09 18.01
CA HIS A 104 2.59 1.45 17.04
C HIS A 104 2.82 2.31 15.79
N THR A 105 2.68 3.64 15.89
CA THR A 105 2.84 4.53 14.72
C THR A 105 4.25 4.41 14.14
N GLY A 106 4.35 4.31 12.81
CA GLY A 106 5.61 4.11 12.08
C GLY A 106 6.04 2.65 11.95
N GLU A 107 5.44 1.74 12.73
CA GLU A 107 5.77 0.32 12.69
C GLU A 107 4.99 -0.43 11.60
N ALA A 108 5.63 -1.45 11.02
CA ALA A 108 5.05 -2.36 10.06
C ALA A 108 4.18 -3.41 10.78
N CYS A 109 3.01 -3.66 10.20
CA CYS A 109 2.15 -4.76 10.62
C CYS A 109 2.84 -6.10 10.31
N VAL A 110 2.58 -7.10 11.16
CA VAL A 110 3.19 -8.43 11.06
C VAL A 110 2.07 -9.48 11.06
N SER A 111 2.23 -10.52 10.25
CA SER A 111 1.44 -11.73 10.30
C SER A 111 1.78 -12.54 11.55
N ALA A 112 0.76 -12.99 12.28
CA ALA A 112 0.93 -14.00 13.31
C ALA A 112 1.17 -15.38 12.68
N LYS A 113 1.57 -16.36 13.48
CA LYS A 113 1.70 -17.76 13.08
C LYS A 113 0.70 -18.62 13.82
N GLU A 114 0.46 -19.83 13.33
CA GLU A 114 -0.39 -20.81 14.02
C GLU A 114 0.15 -21.15 15.42
N GLY A 115 1.48 -21.13 15.59
CA GLY A 115 2.16 -21.33 16.87
C GLY A 115 1.90 -20.23 17.91
N ASP A 116 1.42 -19.05 17.49
CA ASP A 116 1.10 -17.93 18.40
C ASP A 116 -0.28 -18.09 19.05
N ARG A 117 -0.97 -19.21 18.81
CA ARG A 117 -2.30 -19.49 19.34
C ARG A 117 -2.30 -19.41 20.86
N ALA A 118 -3.11 -18.50 21.38
CA ALA A 118 -3.32 -18.30 22.80
C ALA A 118 -4.60 -19.03 23.26
N PRO A 119 -4.61 -19.59 24.49
CA PRO A 119 -5.81 -20.10 25.10
C PRO A 119 -6.80 -18.95 25.40
N CYS A 120 -8.10 -19.20 25.21
CA CYS A 120 -9.20 -18.33 25.64
C CYS A 120 -10.16 -19.14 26.52
N CYS A 121 -10.99 -18.44 27.31
CA CYS A 121 -11.95 -19.07 28.23
C CYS A 121 -12.87 -20.05 27.47
N PHE A 122 -13.20 -21.19 28.09
CA PHE A 122 -14.13 -22.22 27.59
C PHE A 122 -13.68 -23.02 26.35
N CYS A 123 -12.53 -23.70 26.40
CA CYS A 123 -12.04 -24.59 25.33
C CYS A 123 -11.82 -23.92 23.97
N PHE A 124 -11.91 -22.59 23.88
CA PHE A 124 -11.61 -21.84 22.67
C PHE A 124 -10.14 -21.44 22.67
N SER A 125 -9.54 -21.45 21.50
CA SER A 125 -8.23 -20.88 21.28
C SER A 125 -8.34 -19.85 20.15
N TYR A 126 -7.54 -18.79 20.23
CA TYR A 126 -7.51 -17.77 19.20
C TYR A 126 -6.07 -17.37 18.92
N ILE A 127 -5.87 -16.83 17.72
CA ILE A 127 -4.57 -16.32 17.32
C ILE A 127 -4.63 -14.81 17.50
N PRO A 128 -3.91 -14.25 18.50
CA PRO A 128 -3.83 -12.81 18.70
C PRO A 128 -3.19 -12.17 17.47
N ASN A 129 -3.43 -10.87 17.28
CA ASN A 129 -2.66 -10.15 16.27
C ASN A 129 -1.20 -10.08 16.74
N ALA A 130 -0.26 -10.39 15.85
CA ALA A 130 1.14 -10.11 16.11
C ALA A 130 1.34 -8.61 16.33
N THR A 131 2.26 -8.28 17.24
CA THR A 131 2.58 -6.88 17.55
C THR A 131 3.33 -6.29 16.36
N PRO A 132 2.94 -5.09 15.86
CA PRO A 132 3.73 -4.37 14.86
C PRO A 132 5.17 -4.15 15.34
N ARG A 133 6.10 -4.02 14.39
CA ARG A 133 7.53 -3.79 14.67
C ARG A 133 8.19 -2.97 13.56
N PRO A 134 9.43 -2.48 13.74
CA PRO A 134 10.13 -1.75 12.69
C PRO A 134 10.15 -2.51 11.36
N LEU A 135 10.01 -1.76 10.26
CA LEU A 135 9.98 -2.33 8.91
C LEU A 135 11.29 -3.08 8.61
N ASP A 136 11.16 -4.35 8.24
CA ASP A 136 12.24 -5.17 7.69
C ASP A 136 11.85 -5.62 6.26
N PRO A 137 12.52 -5.10 5.21
CA PRO A 137 12.21 -5.46 3.83
C PRO A 137 12.37 -6.95 3.50
N TYR A 138 13.16 -7.69 4.28
CA TYR A 138 13.42 -9.11 4.06
C TYR A 138 12.44 -10.02 4.81
N ASP A 139 11.63 -9.45 5.70
CA ASP A 139 10.66 -10.18 6.50
C ASP A 139 9.35 -10.39 5.73
N THR A 140 9.16 -11.61 5.21
CA THR A 140 7.96 -11.99 4.46
C THR A 140 6.67 -11.98 5.29
N TYR A 141 6.76 -11.96 6.63
CA TYR A 141 5.58 -11.81 7.49
C TYR A 141 5.09 -10.36 7.57
N GLN A 142 5.86 -9.38 7.10
CA GLN A 142 5.45 -7.98 7.00
C GLN A 142 4.83 -7.62 5.64
N GLN A 143 4.80 -8.59 4.72
CA GLN A 143 4.31 -8.41 3.36
C GLN A 143 2.91 -9.01 3.22
N PHE A 144 1.99 -8.23 2.66
CA PHE A 144 0.60 -8.59 2.50
C PHE A 144 0.18 -8.42 1.06
N GLU A 145 -0.44 -9.46 0.51
CA GLU A 145 -1.08 -9.39 -0.80
C GLU A 145 -2.51 -8.90 -0.60
N ILE A 146 -2.89 -7.84 -1.33
CA ILE A 146 -4.23 -7.27 -1.28
C ILE A 146 -5.06 -7.81 -2.44
N HIS A 147 -6.22 -8.34 -2.09
CA HIS A 147 -7.19 -8.91 -3.02
C HIS A 147 -8.45 -8.06 -3.06
N GLN A 148 -9.02 -7.91 -4.24
CA GLN A 148 -10.30 -7.25 -4.46
C GLN A 148 -11.33 -8.26 -4.97
N ARG A 149 -12.55 -8.25 -4.40
CA ARG A 149 -13.60 -9.20 -4.79
C ARG A 149 -14.29 -8.75 -6.09
N GLY A 150 -13.63 -8.98 -7.23
CA GLY A 150 -14.11 -8.53 -8.53
C GLY A 150 -13.93 -7.02 -8.75
N SER A 151 -13.81 -6.59 -10.00
CA SER A 151 -13.44 -5.23 -10.40
C SER A 151 -14.48 -4.14 -10.07
N SER A 152 -15.73 -4.54 -9.83
CA SER A 152 -16.84 -3.63 -9.55
C SER A 152 -17.09 -3.38 -8.06
N THR A 153 -16.34 -4.02 -7.15
CA THR A 153 -16.55 -3.86 -5.71
C THR A 153 -15.38 -3.14 -5.06
N SER A 154 -15.64 -2.10 -4.26
CA SER A 154 -14.63 -1.41 -3.44
C SER A 154 -14.23 -2.21 -2.18
N LYS A 155 -14.36 -3.53 -2.24
CA LYS A 155 -14.24 -4.45 -1.11
C LYS A 155 -13.00 -5.32 -1.24
N PHE A 156 -12.17 -5.25 -0.23
CA PHE A 156 -10.87 -5.88 -0.22
C PHE A 156 -10.73 -6.89 0.94
N PHE A 157 -9.68 -7.70 0.83
CA PHE A 157 -9.14 -8.54 1.90
C PHE A 157 -7.65 -8.77 1.65
N ALA A 158 -6.90 -9.17 2.67
CA ALA A 158 -5.48 -9.45 2.53
C ALA A 158 -5.12 -10.89 2.91
N THR A 159 -4.10 -11.42 2.25
CA THR A 159 -3.36 -12.63 2.64
C THR A 159 -1.93 -12.26 3.01
N SER A 160 -1.25 -13.15 3.74
CA SER A 160 0.17 -12.99 4.05
C SER A 160 1.00 -13.48 2.86
N ALA A 161 2.14 -12.85 2.58
CA ALA A 161 3.10 -13.39 1.62
C ALA A 161 3.80 -14.65 2.18
N ALA A 162 4.08 -14.66 3.50
CA ALA A 162 4.49 -15.88 4.20
C ALA A 162 3.37 -16.93 4.18
N SER A 163 3.70 -18.17 3.80
CA SER A 163 2.73 -19.27 3.58
C SER A 163 1.99 -19.72 4.85
N ASP A 164 2.62 -19.61 6.01
CA ASP A 164 2.06 -19.89 7.33
C ASP A 164 1.65 -18.61 8.08
N GLY A 165 1.73 -17.46 7.42
CA GLY A 165 1.42 -16.16 7.98
C GLY A 165 -0.08 -15.89 8.03
N ILE A 166 -0.56 -15.44 9.18
CA ILE A 166 -1.94 -15.07 9.44
C ILE A 166 -2.00 -13.55 9.61
N PRO A 167 -2.56 -12.79 8.64
CA PRO A 167 -2.56 -11.34 8.73
C PRO A 167 -3.34 -10.81 9.94
N PRO A 168 -3.03 -9.59 10.39
CA PRO A 168 -3.83 -8.89 11.38
C PRO A 168 -5.31 -8.89 11.04
N ARG A 169 -6.15 -8.99 12.07
CA ARG A 169 -7.59 -9.18 11.93
C ARG A 169 -8.28 -8.14 11.03
N PHE A 170 -7.81 -6.88 11.01
CA PHE A 170 -8.40 -5.83 10.18
C PHE A 170 -8.10 -6.01 8.67
N LEU A 171 -6.96 -6.62 8.33
CA LEU A 171 -6.57 -6.91 6.94
C LEU A 171 -7.17 -8.22 6.41
N ARG A 172 -7.17 -9.30 7.21
CA ARG A 172 -7.68 -10.62 6.74
C ARG A 172 -9.20 -10.70 6.62
N ARG A 173 -9.95 -9.85 7.33
CA ARG A 173 -11.43 -9.85 7.25
C ARG A 173 -11.85 -9.47 5.83
N LYS A 174 -12.83 -10.17 5.28
CA LYS A 174 -13.32 -9.88 3.94
C LYS A 174 -14.27 -8.69 3.94
N GLY A 175 -14.09 -7.78 2.98
CA GLY A 175 -15.02 -6.71 2.68
C GLY A 175 -14.76 -5.42 3.44
N TRP A 176 -13.54 -5.18 3.90
CA TRP A 176 -13.15 -3.81 4.27
C TRP A 176 -13.04 -2.94 3.02
N THR A 177 -13.27 -1.65 3.19
CA THR A 177 -13.18 -0.64 2.14
C THR A 177 -12.16 0.41 2.51
N VAL A 178 -11.77 1.24 1.55
CA VAL A 178 -10.85 2.36 1.76
C VAL A 178 -11.57 3.64 1.37
N PRO A 179 -12.12 4.41 2.33
CA PRO A 179 -12.71 5.70 2.02
C PRO A 179 -11.64 6.60 1.41
N PHE A 180 -11.95 7.20 0.26
CA PHE A 180 -11.12 8.26 -0.27
C PHE A 180 -11.28 9.51 0.61
N SER A 181 -10.17 10.15 0.91
CA SER A 181 -10.14 11.47 1.52
C SER A 181 -9.24 12.33 0.65
N SER A 182 -9.79 13.42 0.10
CA SER A 182 -8.96 14.46 -0.46
C SER A 182 -8.16 15.11 0.68
N SER A 183 -6.88 15.33 0.45
CA SER A 183 -5.90 15.94 1.38
C SER A 183 -5.33 15.02 2.48
N GLU A 184 -4.08 14.62 2.26
CA GLU A 184 -2.90 15.19 2.91
C GLU A 184 -1.79 15.16 1.85
N ASP A 185 -1.19 16.31 1.56
CA ASP A 185 -0.13 16.40 0.57
C ASP A 185 1.14 15.81 1.18
N PHE A 186 1.44 14.53 0.89
CA PHE A 186 2.64 13.86 1.41
C PHE A 186 3.94 14.34 0.73
N GLY A 187 3.89 15.46 -0.02
CA GLY A 187 5.01 15.97 -0.82
C GLY A 187 5.32 15.10 -2.05
N LEU A 188 4.46 14.13 -2.38
CA LEU A 188 4.57 13.28 -3.56
C LEU A 188 3.73 13.90 -4.69
N VAL A 189 4.16 15.07 -5.16
CA VAL A 189 3.45 15.86 -6.18
C VAL A 189 4.03 15.63 -7.57
N ASP A 190 5.31 15.30 -7.66
CA ASP A 190 6.05 15.21 -8.92
C ASP A 190 6.29 13.75 -9.35
N ASP A 191 6.25 13.54 -10.67
CA ASP A 191 6.48 12.27 -11.32
C ASP A 191 7.99 12.00 -11.44
N ALA A 192 8.58 11.59 -10.32
CA ALA A 192 9.95 11.13 -10.19
C ALA A 192 10.11 9.75 -10.87
N LYS A 193 10.19 9.73 -12.21
CA LYS A 193 10.37 8.54 -13.04
C LYS A 193 11.73 7.82 -12.86
N GLY A 194 12.57 8.27 -11.93
CA GLY A 194 13.91 7.73 -11.73
C GLY A 194 14.89 8.21 -12.80
N VAL A 195 15.91 7.39 -13.09
CA VAL A 195 16.90 7.70 -14.13
C VAL A 195 16.25 7.55 -15.51
N VAL A 196 16.07 8.68 -16.20
CA VAL A 196 15.28 8.79 -17.44
C VAL A 196 16.03 8.23 -18.66
N ASP A 197 17.36 8.16 -18.61
CA ASP A 197 18.19 7.66 -19.70
C ASP A 197 19.06 6.47 -19.25
N ALA A 198 18.79 5.30 -19.81
CA ALA A 198 19.58 4.09 -19.56
C ALA A 198 21.05 4.25 -20.01
N LYS A 199 21.33 5.15 -20.97
CA LYS A 199 22.66 5.44 -21.50
C LYS A 199 23.51 6.22 -20.49
N LEU A 200 22.89 7.15 -19.76
CA LEU A 200 23.53 7.89 -18.66
C LEU A 200 23.91 6.99 -17.45
N ARG A 201 23.48 5.73 -17.41
CA ARG A 201 23.91 4.76 -16.39
C ARG A 201 25.30 4.18 -16.63
N TYR A 202 25.74 4.18 -17.89
CA TYR A 202 27.03 3.63 -18.31
C TYR A 202 28.07 4.72 -18.56
N GLU A 203 27.66 5.99 -18.57
CA GLU A 203 28.56 7.12 -18.71
C GLU A 203 28.88 7.68 -17.31
N LEU A 204 30.18 7.67 -16.96
CA LEU A 204 30.67 8.38 -15.78
C LEU A 204 30.48 9.88 -16.03
N PRO A 205 29.80 10.63 -15.13
CA PRO A 205 29.69 12.07 -15.30
C PRO A 205 31.09 12.69 -15.25
N ASP A 206 31.33 13.62 -16.17
CA ASP A 206 32.52 14.47 -16.16
C ASP A 206 32.57 15.20 -14.82
N LEU A 207 33.67 15.08 -14.06
CA LEU A 207 33.79 15.59 -12.68
C LEU A 207 33.54 17.11 -12.56
N ASP A 208 33.63 17.84 -13.67
CA ASP A 208 33.41 19.28 -13.77
C ASP A 208 31.96 19.68 -14.15
N LYS A 209 31.06 18.71 -14.39
CA LYS A 209 29.67 19.00 -14.81
C LYS A 209 28.66 18.22 -13.98
N SER A 210 27.81 18.95 -13.25
CA SER A 210 26.65 18.37 -12.57
C SER A 210 25.58 17.97 -13.61
N VAL A 211 25.35 16.66 -13.77
CA VAL A 211 24.26 16.13 -14.59
C VAL A 211 23.15 15.62 -13.67
N VAL A 212 21.93 16.11 -13.86
CA VAL A 212 20.75 15.58 -13.15
C VAL A 212 20.35 14.27 -13.84
N VAL A 213 20.70 13.14 -13.21
CA VAL A 213 20.50 11.80 -13.81
C VAL A 213 19.10 11.27 -13.56
N GLY A 214 18.34 11.82 -12.60
CA GLY A 214 16.96 11.45 -12.32
C GLY A 214 16.47 12.02 -10.98
N LYS A 215 15.14 12.06 -10.78
CA LYS A 215 14.53 12.36 -9.47
C LYS A 215 14.08 11.06 -8.82
N CYS A 216 14.28 10.94 -7.52
CA CYS A 216 13.83 9.82 -6.71
C CYS A 216 13.46 10.32 -5.31
N TYR A 217 12.59 9.58 -4.61
CA TYR A 217 12.26 9.90 -3.23
C TYR A 217 12.98 8.93 -2.28
N PRO A 218 13.95 9.41 -1.47
CA PRO A 218 14.43 8.66 -0.32
C PRO A 218 13.35 8.74 0.77
N ARG A 219 12.51 7.71 0.88
CA ARG A 219 11.50 7.70 1.96
C ARG A 219 12.19 7.35 3.29
N LYS A 220 12.40 8.36 4.14
CA LYS A 220 12.71 8.13 5.56
C LYS A 220 11.43 7.65 6.26
N PHE A 221 11.50 6.53 6.94
CA PHE A 221 10.38 5.92 7.68
C PHE A 221 10.20 6.50 9.08
N VAL A 222 10.47 7.79 9.31
CA VAL A 222 10.26 8.41 10.63
C VAL A 222 10.05 9.92 10.46
N GLU A 223 8.86 10.39 10.82
CA GLU A 223 8.59 11.61 11.63
C GLU A 223 7.12 11.58 12.10
#